data_AF-A0A7Y2DXE9-F1
#
_entry.id   AF-A0A7Y2DXE9-F1
#
_cell.length_a   1.000
_cell.length_b   1.000
_cell.length_c   1.000
_cell.angle_alpha   90.00
_cell.angle_beta   90.00
_cell.angle_gamma   90.00
#
_symmetry.space_group_name_H-M   'P 1'
#
loop_
_entity.id
_entity.type
_entity.pdbx_description
1 polymer ?
#
loop_
_entity_poly.entity_id
_entity_poly.type
_entity_poly.pdbx_seq_one_letter_code
_entity_poly.pdbx_strand_id
1 'polypeptide(L)'
;MRPVARQTDLVIKKSNDETIVYDLNTNHALYLNEISGVIWKLCDGQRNVDDIRQVLNVDFGKRVSSDFILFAIYQLRKDNLLSGSDDIDNYLKKYWGRRTIKKFGFGIMHALAQPKIKTVTAPTAIVASC
;
A
#
# COMPACT_ATOMS: atom_id res chain seq x y z
N MET A 1 5.29 -13.09 -8.02
CA MET A 1 5.61 -11.65 -7.92
C MET A 1 6.37 -11.41 -6.63
N ARG A 2 7.39 -10.57 -6.65
CA ARG A 2 8.17 -10.14 -5.48
C ARG A 2 8.23 -8.61 -5.46
N PRO A 3 7.29 -7.93 -4.76
CA PRO A 3 7.18 -6.48 -4.82
C PRO A 3 8.37 -5.79 -4.13
N VAL A 4 8.73 -4.60 -4.59
CA VAL A 4 9.77 -3.75 -3.99
C VAL A 4 9.14 -2.43 -3.58
N ALA A 5 9.29 -2.05 -2.32
CA ALA A 5 8.88 -0.75 -1.81
C ALA A 5 9.75 0.34 -2.43
N ARG A 6 9.12 1.41 -2.93
CA ARG A 6 9.84 2.61 -3.33
C ARG A 6 10.45 3.25 -2.07
N GLN A 7 11.72 3.66 -2.15
CA GLN A 7 12.45 4.30 -1.05
C GLN A 7 12.94 5.72 -1.42
N THR A 8 12.77 6.14 -2.68
CA THR A 8 13.18 7.46 -3.15
C THR A 8 12.03 8.46 -3.03
N ASP A 9 12.36 9.72 -2.77
CA ASP A 9 11.41 10.83 -2.70
C ASP A 9 10.28 10.62 -1.68
N LEU A 10 10.58 9.92 -0.59
CA LEU A 10 9.65 9.64 0.50
C LEU A 10 10.20 10.13 1.84
N VAL A 11 9.35 10.78 2.62
CA VAL A 11 9.58 11.03 4.05
C VAL A 11 8.69 10.11 4.85
N ILE A 12 9.30 9.24 5.66
CA ILE A 12 8.59 8.19 6.40
C ILE A 12 8.59 8.57 7.88
N LYS A 13 7.40 8.62 8.49
CA LYS A 13 7.23 8.85 9.93
C LYS A 13 6.38 7.74 10.53
N LYS A 14 6.88 7.12 11.60
CA LYS A 14 6.10 6.18 12.41
C LYS A 14 5.42 6.89 13.57
N SER A 15 4.17 6.55 13.83
CA SER A 15 3.41 7.06 14.97
C SER A 15 2.53 5.94 15.49
N ASN A 16 2.84 5.42 16.68
CA ASN A 16 2.20 4.21 17.24
C ASN A 16 2.23 3.06 16.21
N ASP A 17 1.05 2.54 15.87
CA ASP A 17 0.86 1.42 14.95
C ASP A 17 0.63 1.88 13.50
N GLU A 18 0.76 3.18 13.21
CA GLU A 18 0.56 3.75 11.88
C GLU A 18 1.89 4.22 11.27
N THR A 19 1.99 4.06 9.95
CA THR A 19 3.10 4.59 9.15
C THR A 19 2.57 5.69 8.24
N ILE A 20 3.07 6.90 8.41
CA ILE A 20 2.78 8.04 7.54
C ILE A 20 3.91 8.15 6.52
N VAL A 21 3.56 8.11 5.25
CA VAL A 21 4.50 8.25 4.13
C VAL A 21 4.15 9.50 3.35
N TYR A 22 5.04 10.48 3.35
CA TYR A 22 4.88 11.69 2.58
C TYR A 22 5.68 11.58 1.27
N ASP A 23 4.96 11.57 0.15
CA ASP A 23 5.52 11.51 -1.20
C ASP A 23 5.91 12.92 -1.66
N LEU A 24 7.22 13.14 -1.84
CA LEU A 24 7.79 14.42 -2.27
C LEU A 24 7.48 14.72 -3.73
N ASN A 25 7.23 13.71 -4.57
CA ASN A 25 6.88 13.90 -5.97
C ASN A 25 5.44 14.41 -6.15
N THR A 26 4.52 13.93 -5.32
CA THR A 26 3.10 14.32 -5.41
C THR A 26 2.68 15.32 -4.33
N ASN A 27 3.54 15.65 -3.37
CA ASN A 27 3.24 16.49 -2.21
C ASN A 27 2.05 15.96 -1.38
N HIS A 28 1.96 14.63 -1.22
CA HIS A 28 0.82 13.97 -0.58
C HIS A 28 1.26 13.11 0.62
N ALA A 29 0.52 13.20 1.72
CA ALA A 29 0.68 12.29 2.86
C ALA A 29 -0.24 11.07 2.72
N LEU A 30 0.34 9.87 2.84
CA LEU A 30 -0.34 8.59 2.79
C LEU A 30 -0.29 7.97 4.18
N TYR A 31 -1.44 7.52 4.68
CA TYR A 31 -1.57 6.90 6.00
C TYR A 31 -1.73 5.39 5.82
N LEU A 32 -0.70 4.65 6.22
CA LEU A 32 -0.71 3.20 6.24
C LEU A 32 -1.07 2.74 7.64
N ASN A 33 -2.15 1.96 7.75
CA ASN A 33 -2.42 1.22 8.98
C ASN A 33 -1.31 0.19 9.25
N GLU A 34 -1.33 -0.39 10.43
CA GLU A 34 -0.31 -1.32 10.90
C GLU A 34 0.01 -2.43 9.88
N ILE A 35 -1.02 -3.13 9.41
CA ILE A 35 -0.84 -4.25 8.47
C ILE A 35 -0.31 -3.76 7.11
N SER A 36 -0.84 -2.66 6.58
CA SER A 36 -0.36 -2.08 5.31
C SER A 36 1.08 -1.57 5.42
N GLY A 37 1.45 -0.99 6.56
CA GLY A 37 2.83 -0.57 6.85
C GLY A 37 3.79 -1.75 6.93
N VAL A 38 3.37 -2.85 7.57
CA VAL A 38 4.15 -4.10 7.61
C VAL A 38 4.29 -4.72 6.22
N ILE A 39 3.20 -4.84 5.45
CA ILE A 39 3.25 -5.33 4.07
C ILE A 39 4.22 -4.50 3.23
N TRP A 40 4.11 -3.17 3.30
CA TRP A 40 4.99 -2.28 2.57
C TRP A 40 6.46 -2.48 2.95
N LYS A 41 6.78 -2.62 4.24
CA LYS A 41 8.13 -2.95 4.72
C LYS A 41 8.64 -4.30 4.24
N LEU A 42 7.76 -5.28 4.06
CA LEU A 42 8.10 -6.63 3.60
C LEU A 42 8.24 -6.74 2.07
N CYS A 43 7.81 -5.73 1.31
CA CYS A 43 8.07 -5.60 -0.12
C CYS A 43 9.56 -5.27 -0.37
N ASP A 44 10.44 -6.26 -0.25
CA ASP A 44 11.89 -6.11 -0.37
C ASP A 44 12.47 -6.69 -1.67
N GLY A 45 11.62 -7.13 -2.59
CA GLY A 45 12.03 -7.80 -3.83
C GLY A 45 12.46 -9.25 -3.66
N GLN A 46 12.48 -9.79 -2.43
CA GLN A 46 12.84 -11.17 -2.14
C GLN A 46 11.62 -12.01 -1.76
N ARG A 47 10.72 -11.44 -0.93
CA ARG A 47 9.52 -12.13 -0.46
C ARG A 47 8.41 -12.16 -1.52
N ASN A 48 7.79 -13.32 -1.66
CA ASN A 48 6.54 -13.49 -2.39
C ASN A 48 5.32 -13.29 -1.47
N VAL A 49 4.12 -13.43 -2.01
CA VAL A 49 2.86 -13.24 -1.26
C VAL A 49 2.68 -14.22 -0.11
N ASP A 50 3.08 -15.49 -0.28
CA ASP A 50 3.00 -16.49 0.77
C ASP A 50 4.03 -16.25 1.88
N ASP A 51 5.23 -15.78 1.53
CA ASP A 51 6.24 -15.38 2.52
C ASP A 51 5.73 -14.22 3.39
N ILE A 52 5.14 -13.19 2.75
CA ILE A 52 4.52 -12.05 3.45
C ILE A 52 3.37 -12.54 4.35
N ARG A 53 2.54 -13.45 3.84
CA ARG A 53 1.42 -14.04 4.59
C ARG A 53 1.88 -14.77 5.83
N GLN A 54 2.95 -15.54 5.72
CA GLN A 54 3.51 -16.28 6.85
C GLN A 54 3.99 -15.32 7.95
N VAL A 55 4.70 -14.26 7.58
CA VAL A 55 5.15 -13.23 8.54
C VAL A 55 3.97 -12.56 9.23
N LEU A 56 2.97 -12.11 8.46
CA LEU A 56 1.77 -11.47 9.03
C LEU A 56 0.98 -12.39 9.97
N ASN A 57 0.86 -13.67 9.65
CA ASN A 57 0.14 -14.61 10.52
C ASN A 57 0.86 -14.81 11.87
N VAL A 58 2.20 -14.74 11.87
CA VAL A 58 3.02 -14.80 13.09
C VAL A 58 2.88 -13.52 13.90
N ASP A 59 3.04 -12.37 13.26
CA ASP A 59 3.05 -11.07 13.95
C ASP A 59 1.67 -10.68 14.52
N PHE A 60 0.60 -11.00 13.79
CA PHE A 60 -0.76 -10.55 14.14
C PHE A 60 -1.67 -11.65 14.70
N GLY A 61 -1.23 -12.90 14.72
CA GLY A 61 -2.02 -14.05 15.19
C GLY A 61 -3.33 -14.28 14.44
N LYS A 62 -3.53 -13.62 13.29
CA LYS A 62 -4.75 -13.68 12.46
C LYS A 62 -4.46 -14.38 11.16
N ARG A 63 -5.43 -15.16 10.65
CA ARG A 63 -5.36 -15.74 9.30
C ARG A 63 -5.59 -14.64 8.26
N VAL A 64 -4.50 -14.07 7.74
CA VAL A 64 -4.55 -13.14 6.60
C VAL A 64 -4.62 -13.95 5.30
N SER A 65 -5.56 -13.63 4.42
CA SER A 65 -5.70 -14.29 3.12
C SER A 65 -4.71 -13.73 2.10
N SER A 66 -4.31 -14.54 1.11
CA SER A 66 -3.47 -14.08 0.01
C SER A 66 -4.15 -12.96 -0.80
N ASP A 67 -5.48 -13.00 -0.94
CA ASP A 67 -6.25 -11.93 -1.60
C ASP A 67 -6.15 -10.59 -0.85
N PHE A 68 -6.13 -10.61 0.49
CA PHE A 68 -5.94 -9.39 1.28
C PHE A 68 -4.57 -8.77 1.03
N ILE A 69 -3.51 -9.59 0.98
CA ILE A 69 -2.15 -9.12 0.73
C ILE A 69 -2.02 -8.58 -0.69
N LEU A 70 -2.58 -9.29 -1.67
CA LEU A 70 -2.61 -8.83 -3.07
C LEU A 70 -3.38 -7.53 -3.22
N PHE A 71 -4.47 -7.35 -2.48
CA PHE A 71 -5.22 -6.10 -2.45
C PHE A 71 -4.40 -4.95 -1.83
N ALA A 72 -3.68 -5.20 -0.73
CA ALA A 72 -2.79 -4.21 -0.14
C ALA A 72 -1.66 -3.82 -1.12
N ILE A 73 -1.02 -4.79 -1.78
CA ILE A 73 0.00 -4.54 -2.80
C ILE A 73 -0.56 -3.72 -3.97
N TYR A 74 -1.78 -4.03 -4.42
CA TYR A 74 -2.46 -3.27 -5.47
C TYR A 74 -2.69 -1.81 -5.05
N GLN A 75 -3.13 -1.55 -3.82
CA GLN A 75 -3.29 -0.17 -3.33
C GLN A 75 -1.95 0.54 -3.22
N LEU A 76 -0.94 -0.08 -2.60
CA LEU A 76 0.42 0.48 -2.54
C LEU A 76 0.97 0.82 -3.94
N ARG A 77 0.68 -0.02 -4.95
CA ARG A 77 1.05 0.25 -6.34
C ARG A 77 0.33 1.47 -6.89
N LYS A 78 -0.98 1.58 -6.66
CA LYS A 78 -1.82 2.70 -7.11
C LYS A 78 -1.38 4.03 -6.46
N ASP A 79 -0.92 4.00 -5.22
CA ASP A 79 -0.43 5.15 -4.46
C ASP A 79 1.06 5.42 -4.66
N ASN A 80 1.67 4.82 -5.69
CA ASN A 80 3.06 5.04 -6.08
C ASN A 80 4.10 4.65 -5.01
N LEU A 81 3.76 3.73 -4.10
CA LEU A 81 4.62 3.29 -3.01
C LEU A 81 5.50 2.08 -3.35
N LEU A 82 5.39 1.54 -4.57
CA LEU A 82 6.17 0.38 -5.04
C LEU A 82 7.00 0.75 -6.28
N SER A 83 8.24 0.26 -6.31
CA SER A 83 9.13 0.31 -7.47
C SER A 83 8.87 -0.86 -8.42
N GLY A 84 8.95 -0.61 -9.73
CA GLY A 84 8.74 -1.61 -10.79
C GLY A 84 7.24 -1.88 -11.03
N SER A 85 6.73 -1.41 -12.17
CA SER A 85 5.29 -1.38 -12.47
C SER A 85 4.77 -2.62 -13.19
N ASP A 86 5.49 -3.03 -14.23
CA ASP A 86 4.88 -3.83 -15.29
C ASP A 86 4.68 -5.29 -14.85
N ASP A 87 5.60 -5.80 -14.03
CA ASP A 87 5.50 -7.15 -13.47
C ASP A 87 4.36 -7.29 -12.46
N ILE A 88 4.10 -6.24 -11.66
CA ILE A 88 3.04 -6.21 -10.67
C ILE A 88 1.68 -6.17 -11.37
N ASP A 89 1.52 -5.25 -12.31
CA ASP A 89 0.27 -5.05 -13.02
C ASP A 89 -0.12 -6.28 -13.85
N ASN A 90 0.86 -6.92 -14.51
CA ASN A 90 0.63 -8.16 -15.25
C ASN A 90 0.30 -9.34 -14.33
N TYR A 91 0.97 -9.46 -13.19
CA TYR A 91 0.69 -10.52 -12.21
C TYR A 91 -0.74 -10.38 -11.66
N LEU A 92 -1.15 -9.18 -11.23
CA LEU A 92 -2.49 -8.94 -10.68
C LEU A 92 -3.58 -9.18 -11.73
N LYS A 93 -3.37 -8.75 -12.98
CA LYS A 93 -4.27 -9.05 -14.10
C LYS A 93 -4.42 -10.55 -14.36
N LYS A 94 -3.34 -11.32 -14.26
CA LYS A 94 -3.35 -12.78 -14.45
C LYS A 94 -4.04 -13.48 -13.27
N TYR A 95 -3.74 -13.07 -12.05
CA TYR A 95 -4.26 -13.68 -10.82
C TYR A 95 -5.77 -13.48 -10.68
N TRP A 96 -6.27 -12.26 -10.87
CA TRP A 96 -7.71 -11.96 -10.74
C TRP A 96 -8.50 -12.09 -12.06
N GLY A 97 -7.81 -12.25 -13.19
CA GLY A 97 -8.38 -12.23 -14.53
C GLY A 97 -8.89 -10.82 -14.93
N ARG A 98 -9.24 -10.65 -16.21
CA ARG A 98 -9.76 -9.37 -16.76
C ARG A 98 -11.13 -8.96 -16.16
N ARG A 99 -11.81 -9.84 -15.41
CA ARG A 99 -13.21 -9.69 -14.98
C ARG A 99 -13.41 -9.21 -13.53
N THR A 100 -12.35 -9.08 -12.74
CA THR A 100 -12.49 -8.92 -11.28
C THR A 100 -11.92 -7.60 -10.74
N ILE A 101 -11.19 -6.83 -11.55
CA ILE A 101 -10.73 -5.47 -11.17
C ILE A 101 -11.93 -4.53 -10.93
N LYS A 102 -13.06 -4.76 -11.61
CA LYS A 102 -14.33 -4.05 -11.36
C LYS A 102 -15.09 -4.54 -10.12
N LYS A 103 -14.76 -5.70 -9.55
CA LYS A 103 -15.51 -6.30 -8.42
C LYS A 103 -15.09 -5.76 -7.05
N PHE A 104 -13.82 -5.39 -6.87
CA PHE A 104 -13.38 -4.75 -5.62
C PHE A 104 -13.85 -3.29 -5.50
N GLY A 105 -14.42 -2.71 -6.56
CA GLY A 105 -15.08 -1.40 -6.52
C GLY A 105 -16.51 -1.40 -5.99
N PHE A 106 -17.17 -2.56 -5.76
CA PHE A 106 -18.63 -2.60 -5.54
C PHE A 106 -19.16 -3.58 -4.45
N GLY A 107 -18.33 -3.99 -3.49
CA GLY A 107 -18.74 -4.83 -2.35
C GLY A 107 -18.09 -6.21 -2.45
N ILE A 108 -17.27 -6.64 -1.49
CA ILE A 108 -17.67 -7.11 -0.15
C ILE A 108 -16.59 -6.73 0.90
N MET A 109 -15.62 -5.86 0.56
CA MET A 109 -14.43 -5.57 1.38
C MET A 109 -14.38 -4.12 1.93
N HIS A 110 -15.53 -3.48 2.14
CA HIS A 110 -15.60 -2.10 2.63
C HIS A 110 -15.83 -1.96 4.16
N ALA A 111 -16.01 -3.06 4.90
CA ALA A 111 -16.44 -2.95 6.29
C ALA A 111 -15.32 -2.89 7.34
N LEU A 112 -14.13 -3.50 7.13
CA LEU A 112 -13.20 -3.71 8.26
C LEU A 112 -11.73 -3.29 8.08
N ALA A 113 -11.27 -2.85 6.91
CA ALA A 113 -9.91 -2.35 6.76
C ALA A 113 -9.74 -1.62 5.44
N GLN A 114 -10.40 -0.48 5.26
CA GLN A 114 -9.95 0.43 4.21
C GLN A 114 -8.58 0.97 4.65
N PRO A 115 -7.52 0.86 3.83
CA PRO A 115 -6.35 1.71 4.01
C PRO A 115 -6.86 3.12 3.72
N LYS A 116 -7.19 3.86 4.79
CA LYS A 116 -7.66 5.24 4.68
C LYS A 116 -6.46 6.11 4.37
N ILE A 117 -6.08 6.16 3.12
CA ILE A 117 -5.13 7.13 2.62
C ILE A 117 -5.87 8.46 2.53
N LYS A 118 -5.74 9.27 3.58
CA LYS A 118 -6.19 10.65 3.56
C LYS A 118 -5.04 11.51 3.07
N THR A 119 -5.02 11.80 1.79
CA THR A 119 -4.15 12.82 1.24
C THR A 119 -4.49 14.16 1.86
N VAL A 120 -3.60 14.69 2.70
CA VAL A 120 -3.66 16.09 3.15
C VAL A 120 -2.71 16.86 2.24
N THR A 121 -3.27 17.68 1.35
CA THR A 121 -2.49 18.72 0.67
C THR A 121 -2.30 19.86 1.66
N ALA A 122 -1.06 20.21 1.98
CA ALA A 122 -0.79 21.42 2.73
C ALA A 122 -1.20 22.64 1.87
N PRO A 123 -1.95 23.62 2.41
CA PRO A 123 -2.25 24.84 1.66
C PRO A 123 -0.93 25.52 1.31
N THR A 124 -0.76 25.87 0.03
CA THR A 124 0.36 26.69 -0.41
C THR A 124 0.32 27.98 0.40
N ALA A 125 1.34 28.22 1.23
CA ALA A 125 1.43 29.46 1.98
C ALA A 125 1.52 30.61 0.97
N ILE A 126 0.44 31.38 0.82
CA ILE A 126 0.47 32.64 0.08
C ILE A 126 1.34 33.57 0.92
N VAL A 127 2.52 33.89 0.39
CA VAL A 127 3.42 34.88 0.95
C VAL A 127 2.67 36.21 0.98
N ALA A 128 2.30 36.67 2.17
CA ALA A 128 1.83 38.03 2.36
C ALA A 128 3.08 38.94 2.32
N SER A 129 3.29 39.63 1.20
CA SER A 129 4.23 40.75 1.14
C SER A 129 3.56 41.98 1.75
N CYS A 130 4.21 42.57 2.76
CA CYS A 130 4.03 43.97 3.16
C CYS A 130 5.18 44.80 2.59
#